data_AF-A0A2W5F4T8-F1
#
_entry.id   AF-A0A2W5F4T8-F1
#
_cell.length_a   1.000
_cell.length_b   1.000
_cell.length_c   1.000
_cell.angle_alpha   90.00
_cell.angle_beta   90.00
_cell.angle_gamma   90.00
#
_symmetry.space_group_name_H-M   'P 1'
#
loop_
_entity.id
_entity.type
_entity.pdbx_description
1 polymer ?
#
loop_
_entity_poly.entity_id
_entity_poly.type
_entity_poly.pdbx_seq_one_letter_code
_entity_poly.pdbx_strand_id
1 'polypeptide(L)'
;MFICHANECDRHRFNKKKTIFKSTKPIPMSFFKKLFGEKNNTNNKKEESNAPDPESISTGGSNVYNYSTKDSETEWHLPNQECVYMDEIIGHLEMHIGNPATVFHEIISDYVHIDVHWIKPSAEYPFNILVTTGMSDLPMSMPAGMENVERYNHAELMVVLPADWPIGDEEFKEANNYWPVYFLKMIARFPHEYKTWIGYGHTIPNGQNAEPIANTGFGCILTLPPMLTFPEEFLTLETKDGTIINFLATIPLYEEEMNLKLEEGTDALLDRFDEFEISEVIDIDRPNVAL
;
A
#
# COMPACT_ATOMS: atom_id res chain seq x y z
N MET A 1 12.35 -9.00 -8.61
CA MET A 1 11.09 -8.22 -8.55
C MET A 1 11.47 -6.76 -8.70
N PHE A 2 10.68 -5.96 -9.42
CA PHE A 2 10.91 -4.51 -9.50
C PHE A 2 9.93 -3.81 -8.56
N ILE A 3 10.32 -2.69 -7.96
CA ILE A 3 9.36 -1.75 -7.36
C ILE A 3 9.62 -0.40 -8.01
N CYS A 4 8.56 0.30 -8.39
CA CYS A 4 8.67 1.67 -8.88
C CYS A 4 8.01 2.63 -7.90
N HIS A 5 8.78 3.59 -7.39
CA HIS A 5 8.36 4.57 -6.40
C HIS A 5 8.05 5.90 -7.07
N ALA A 6 6.96 6.57 -6.71
CA ALA A 6 6.72 7.93 -7.16
C ALA A 6 7.78 8.88 -6.53
N ASN A 7 8.44 9.74 -7.31
CA ASN A 7 9.20 10.84 -6.72
C ASN A 7 8.25 11.94 -6.23
N GLU A 8 8.48 12.44 -5.02
CA GLU A 8 7.84 13.66 -4.54
C GLU A 8 8.31 14.89 -5.35
N CYS A 9 7.65 15.19 -6.47
CA CYS A 9 7.45 16.55 -6.99
C CYS A 9 6.72 16.52 -8.34
N ASP A 10 5.39 16.67 -8.33
CA ASP A 10 4.71 17.51 -9.33
C ASP A 10 3.37 18.02 -8.78
N ARG A 11 3.38 19.23 -8.21
CA ARG A 11 2.23 19.85 -7.50
C ARG A 11 1.37 20.74 -8.40
N HIS A 12 1.34 20.57 -9.72
CA HIS A 12 0.76 21.57 -10.62
C HIS A 12 -0.09 21.00 -11.76
N ARG A 13 -1.39 20.78 -11.51
CA ARG A 13 -2.56 21.29 -12.29
C ARG A 13 -3.78 20.39 -12.14
N PHE A 14 -4.65 20.69 -11.18
CA PHE A 14 -5.99 20.11 -11.16
C PHE A 14 -7.01 21.25 -11.09
N ASN A 15 -7.46 21.70 -12.26
CA ASN A 15 -8.53 22.67 -12.35
C ASN A 15 -9.30 22.46 -13.66
N LYS A 16 -10.31 21.57 -13.64
CA LYS A 16 -11.69 21.88 -14.07
C LYS A 16 -12.60 20.64 -14.20
N LYS A 17 -13.75 20.79 -13.52
CA LYS A 17 -15.13 20.40 -13.90
C LYS A 17 -15.66 19.00 -13.49
N LYS A 18 -16.51 19.09 -12.46
CA LYS A 18 -17.63 18.23 -12.05
C LYS A 18 -18.59 17.87 -13.20
N THR A 19 -19.27 16.71 -13.10
CA THR A 19 -20.75 16.56 -13.01
C THR A 19 -21.15 15.11 -12.58
N ILE A 20 -21.40 14.85 -11.27
CA ILE A 20 -22.68 14.49 -10.57
C ILE A 20 -23.14 13.01 -10.66
N PHE A 21 -23.07 12.27 -9.53
CA PHE A 21 -24.23 11.83 -8.71
C PHE A 21 -23.88 11.71 -7.20
N LYS A 22 -24.85 12.10 -6.35
CA LYS A 22 -24.95 12.27 -4.87
C LYS A 22 -24.15 11.24 -4.02
N SER A 23 -23.60 11.49 -2.81
CA SER A 23 -23.67 12.59 -1.83
C SER A 23 -22.71 12.29 -0.66
N THR A 24 -21.49 12.83 -0.68
CA THR A 24 -20.70 13.29 0.49
C THR A 24 -19.80 14.42 -0.02
N LYS A 25 -19.45 15.39 0.83
CA LYS A 25 -18.83 16.67 0.41
C LYS A 25 -17.50 16.41 -0.34
N PRO A 26 -17.20 17.13 -1.43
CA PRO A 26 -15.90 17.02 -2.08
C PRO A 26 -14.81 17.49 -1.10
N ILE A 27 -13.81 16.64 -0.88
CA ILE A 27 -12.63 16.98 -0.09
C ILE A 27 -11.92 18.13 -0.83
N PRO A 28 -11.84 19.34 -0.24
CA PRO A 28 -11.27 20.49 -0.91
C PRO A 28 -9.77 20.31 -1.09
N MET A 29 -9.23 20.69 -2.25
CA MET A 29 -7.81 20.67 -2.61
C MET A 29 -6.83 21.24 -1.57
N SER A 30 -7.31 22.09 -0.65
CA SER A 30 -6.55 22.59 0.50
C SER A 30 -6.17 21.49 1.50
N PHE A 31 -6.81 20.32 1.43
CA PHE A 31 -6.64 19.16 2.29
C PHE A 31 -5.35 18.39 1.98
N PHE A 32 -5.07 18.12 0.70
CA PHE A 32 -3.82 17.50 0.23
C PHE A 32 -2.58 18.30 0.62
N LYS A 33 -2.71 19.62 0.78
CA LYS A 33 -1.61 20.50 1.20
C LYS A 33 -1.36 20.47 2.71
N LYS A 34 -2.32 20.00 3.50
CA LYS A 34 -2.30 20.03 4.98
C LYS A 34 -1.78 18.71 5.59
N LEU A 35 -2.04 17.57 4.96
CA LEU A 35 -1.48 16.26 5.35
C LEU A 35 0.03 16.16 5.09
N PHE A 36 0.56 16.89 4.11
CA PHE A 36 1.95 16.78 3.63
C PHE A 36 2.74 18.10 3.70
N GLY A 37 2.49 18.97 4.69
CA GLY A 37 3.20 20.24 4.75
C GLY A 37 3.23 20.96 6.10
N GLU A 38 4.36 20.84 6.80
CA GLU A 38 5.02 21.97 7.46
C GLU A 38 6.53 21.85 7.23
N LYS A 39 7.15 22.91 6.67
CA LYS A 39 8.60 23.00 6.53
C LYS A 39 9.22 23.36 7.87
N ASN A 40 9.98 22.45 8.46
CA ASN A 40 10.91 22.78 9.54
C ASN A 40 12.34 22.56 9.07
N ASN A 41 13.12 23.62 9.21
CA ASN A 41 14.47 23.75 8.71
C ASN A 41 15.46 23.30 9.81
N THR A 42 16.05 22.11 9.71
CA THR A 42 17.16 21.71 10.59
C THR A 42 18.19 20.81 9.92
N ASN A 43 19.39 21.39 9.77
CA ASN A 43 20.74 20.82 9.72
C ASN A 43 20.91 19.29 9.54
N ASN A 44 21.41 18.95 8.36
CA ASN A 44 21.99 17.66 7.95
C ASN A 44 22.99 17.08 8.96
N LYS A 45 22.60 15.98 9.61
CA LYS A 45 23.48 14.83 9.77
C LYS A 45 23.06 13.81 8.71
N LYS A 46 24.00 13.39 7.86
CA LYS A 46 23.77 12.24 6.97
C LYS A 46 23.66 11.01 7.88
N GLU A 47 22.43 10.61 8.17
CA GLU A 47 22.15 9.25 8.63
C GLU A 47 22.39 8.32 7.44
N GLU A 48 23.18 7.27 7.64
CA GLU A 48 23.43 6.24 6.64
C GLU A 48 22.11 5.53 6.35
N SER A 49 21.57 5.67 5.13
CA SER A 49 20.40 4.92 4.70
C SER A 49 20.80 3.51 4.31
N ASN A 50 20.04 2.53 4.78
CA ASN A 50 20.22 1.13 4.36
C ASN A 50 19.34 0.76 3.16
N ALA A 51 18.58 1.70 2.60
CA ALA A 51 17.78 1.49 1.41
C ALA A 51 18.65 1.49 0.14
N PRO A 52 18.35 0.65 -0.86
CA PRO A 52 19.08 0.66 -2.13
C PRO A 52 18.87 1.97 -2.88
N ASP A 53 19.84 2.34 -3.71
CA ASP A 53 19.68 3.42 -4.69
C ASP A 53 18.84 2.93 -5.89
N PRO A 54 18.07 3.83 -6.54
CA PRO A 54 17.32 3.47 -7.73
C PRO A 54 18.24 3.13 -8.92
N GLU A 55 17.88 2.11 -9.69
CA GLU A 55 18.60 1.72 -10.92
C GLU A 55 18.36 2.74 -12.04
N SER A 56 17.14 3.30 -12.10
CA SER A 56 16.77 4.32 -13.07
C SER A 56 15.61 5.19 -12.58
N ILE A 57 15.30 6.23 -13.34
CA ILE A 57 14.11 7.08 -13.15
C ILE A 57 13.28 6.99 -14.43
N SER A 58 12.00 6.66 -14.32
CA SER A 58 11.07 6.58 -15.43
C SER A 58 10.77 7.97 -16.02
N THR A 59 10.19 8.02 -17.22
CA THR A 59 9.83 9.30 -17.87
C THR A 59 8.84 10.11 -17.03
N GLY A 60 7.87 9.45 -16.40
CA GLY A 60 6.92 10.02 -15.44
C GLY A 60 7.51 10.28 -14.05
N GLY A 61 8.83 10.17 -13.90
CA GLY A 61 9.55 10.54 -12.68
C GLY A 61 9.52 9.49 -11.57
N SER A 62 9.13 8.24 -11.82
CA SER A 62 9.20 7.19 -10.79
C SER A 62 10.62 6.64 -10.65
N ASN A 63 11.14 6.48 -9.44
CA ASN A 63 12.37 5.72 -9.18
C ASN A 63 12.10 4.23 -9.43
N VAL A 64 12.95 3.54 -10.18
CA VAL A 64 12.81 2.12 -10.51
C VAL A 64 13.91 1.33 -9.81
N TYR A 65 13.50 0.35 -9.02
CA TYR A 65 14.38 -0.53 -8.24
C TYR A 65 14.30 -1.95 -8.74
N ASN A 66 15.42 -2.67 -8.69
CA ASN A 66 15.54 -4.04 -9.14
C ASN A 66 16.09 -4.92 -8.01
N TYR A 67 15.27 -5.85 -7.55
CA TYR A 67 15.59 -6.77 -6.46
C TYR A 67 15.84 -8.20 -6.98
N SER A 68 16.40 -8.33 -8.19
CA SER A 68 16.72 -9.63 -8.80
C SER A 68 17.90 -10.34 -8.13
N THR A 69 18.80 -9.59 -7.50
CA THR A 69 19.87 -10.14 -6.66
C THR A 69 19.52 -9.97 -5.20
N LYS A 70 19.31 -11.07 -4.49
CA LYS A 70 19.43 -11.06 -3.03
C LYS A 70 20.91 -10.87 -2.74
N ASP A 71 21.29 -9.77 -2.11
CA ASP A 71 22.60 -9.72 -1.45
C ASP A 71 22.58 -10.85 -0.41
N SER A 72 23.39 -11.87 -0.65
CA SER A 72 23.40 -13.15 0.05
C SER A 72 23.88 -13.06 1.50
N GLU A 73 23.85 -11.87 2.10
CA GLU A 73 24.30 -11.56 3.46
C GLU A 73 23.14 -11.30 4.43
N THR A 74 21.89 -11.53 4.04
CA THR A 74 20.78 -11.53 5.01
C THR A 74 20.81 -12.84 5.79
N GLU A 75 21.52 -12.85 6.92
CA GLU A 75 21.41 -13.93 7.90
C GLU A 75 19.93 -14.13 8.29
N TRP A 76 19.48 -15.38 8.31
CA TRP A 76 18.17 -15.72 8.84
C TRP A 76 18.16 -15.37 10.33
N HIS A 77 17.21 -14.54 10.74
CA HIS A 77 17.01 -14.16 12.12
C HIS A 77 15.55 -14.41 12.48
N LEU A 78 15.30 -15.03 13.64
CA LEU A 78 13.97 -14.98 14.22
C LEU A 78 13.59 -13.51 14.46
N PRO A 79 12.33 -13.11 14.19
CA PRO A 79 11.89 -11.76 14.53
C PRO A 79 12.16 -11.51 16.01
N ASN A 80 12.99 -10.49 16.31
CA ASN A 80 13.29 -10.13 17.71
C ASN A 80 12.13 -9.36 18.36
N GLN A 81 11.15 -8.96 17.56
CA GLN A 81 9.95 -8.21 17.94
C GLN A 81 8.78 -8.78 17.13
N GLU A 82 7.72 -9.17 17.82
CA GLU A 82 6.47 -9.65 17.24
C GLU A 82 5.31 -9.01 18.00
N CYS A 83 4.26 -8.66 17.27
CA CYS A 83 3.03 -8.09 17.82
C CYS A 83 3.25 -6.80 18.63
N VAL A 84 4.21 -5.96 18.20
CA VAL A 84 4.60 -4.72 18.92
C VAL A 84 3.42 -3.76 19.01
N TYR A 85 2.72 -3.58 17.89
CA TYR A 85 1.61 -2.62 17.77
C TYR A 85 0.25 -3.29 17.61
N MET A 86 0.17 -4.62 17.72
CA MET A 86 -1.04 -5.41 17.40
C MET A 86 -2.29 -4.91 18.13
N ASP A 87 -2.23 -4.73 19.45
CA ASP A 87 -3.39 -4.30 20.25
C ASP A 87 -3.87 -2.88 19.85
N GLU A 88 -2.94 -1.98 19.51
CA GLU A 88 -3.24 -0.61 19.12
C GLU A 88 -3.82 -0.56 17.71
N ILE A 89 -3.29 -1.37 16.80
CA ILE A 89 -3.85 -1.56 15.46
C ILE A 89 -5.25 -2.13 15.55
N ILE A 90 -5.47 -3.23 16.30
CA ILE A 90 -6.81 -3.82 16.47
C ILE A 90 -7.79 -2.78 17.02
N GLY A 91 -7.42 -2.04 18.07
CA GLY A 91 -8.27 -0.97 18.62
C GLY A 91 -8.61 0.12 17.58
N HIS A 92 -7.67 0.45 16.69
CA HIS A 92 -7.90 1.37 15.58
C HIS A 92 -8.86 0.80 14.53
N LEU A 93 -8.72 -0.48 14.18
CA LEU A 93 -9.65 -1.18 13.28
C LEU A 93 -11.07 -1.19 13.86
N GLU A 94 -11.22 -1.59 15.12
CA GLU A 94 -12.51 -1.66 15.82
C GLU A 94 -13.20 -0.29 15.89
N MET A 95 -12.42 0.78 16.09
CA MET A 95 -12.94 2.14 16.18
C MET A 95 -13.48 2.67 14.85
N HIS A 96 -12.84 2.33 13.73
CA HIS A 96 -13.08 2.99 12.45
C HIS A 96 -13.77 2.15 11.40
N ILE A 97 -13.47 0.85 11.34
CA ILE A 97 -13.87 -0.01 10.22
C ILE A 97 -14.55 -1.33 10.63
N GLY A 98 -14.36 -1.75 11.89
CA GLY A 98 -15.07 -2.87 12.50
C GLY A 98 -14.15 -3.91 13.13
N ASN A 99 -14.76 -4.84 13.87
CA ASN A 99 -14.03 -5.86 14.61
C ASN A 99 -13.51 -6.97 13.69
N PRO A 100 -12.24 -7.39 13.81
CA PRO A 100 -11.74 -8.59 13.15
C PRO A 100 -12.55 -9.82 13.55
N ALA A 101 -13.08 -10.53 12.56
CA ALA A 101 -13.84 -11.77 12.74
C ALA A 101 -12.94 -13.01 12.78
N THR A 102 -11.81 -12.98 12.06
CA THR A 102 -10.87 -14.10 11.92
C THR A 102 -9.48 -13.55 11.60
N VAL A 103 -8.44 -14.26 12.03
CA VAL A 103 -7.04 -13.92 11.76
C VAL A 103 -6.41 -15.07 10.97
N PHE A 104 -5.81 -14.76 9.83
CA PHE A 104 -5.07 -15.71 9.02
C PHE A 104 -3.58 -15.62 9.34
N HIS A 105 -3.14 -16.44 10.29
CA HIS A 105 -1.77 -16.43 10.76
C HIS A 105 -0.75 -16.79 9.68
N GLU A 106 0.43 -16.16 9.74
CA GLU A 106 1.57 -16.57 8.94
C GLU A 106 2.21 -17.83 9.54
N ILE A 107 2.49 -18.81 8.68
CA ILE A 107 3.03 -20.11 9.08
C ILE A 107 4.58 -20.06 9.16
N ILE A 108 5.22 -19.20 8.38
CA ILE A 108 6.69 -19.06 8.31
C ILE A 108 7.04 -17.58 8.32
N SER A 109 7.72 -17.13 9.38
CA SER A 109 8.09 -15.73 9.59
C SER A 109 9.62 -15.61 9.64
N ASP A 110 10.22 -15.31 8.49
CA ASP A 110 11.69 -15.17 8.36
C ASP A 110 12.19 -13.75 8.71
N TYR A 111 11.28 -12.76 8.80
CA TYR A 111 11.64 -11.34 8.99
C TYR A 111 10.71 -10.63 9.98
N VAL A 112 9.40 -10.75 9.77
CA VAL A 112 8.32 -10.22 10.61
C VAL A 112 7.18 -11.24 10.62
N HIS A 113 6.37 -11.25 11.68
CA HIS A 113 5.20 -12.13 11.79
C HIS A 113 3.96 -11.42 11.23
N ILE A 114 3.55 -11.77 10.00
CA ILE A 114 2.44 -11.10 9.32
C ILE A 114 1.12 -11.84 9.53
N ASP A 115 0.30 -11.29 10.41
CA ASP A 115 -1.09 -11.68 10.55
C ASP A 115 -1.98 -10.89 9.59
N VAL A 116 -3.07 -11.50 9.12
CA VAL A 116 -4.08 -10.83 8.30
C VAL A 116 -5.44 -10.92 9.00
N HIS A 117 -5.96 -9.77 9.41
CA HIS A 117 -7.25 -9.61 10.09
C HIS A 117 -8.36 -9.45 9.07
N TRP A 118 -9.37 -10.30 9.15
CA TRP A 118 -10.55 -10.23 8.30
C TRP A 118 -11.71 -9.55 9.01
N ILE A 119 -12.14 -8.41 8.48
CA ILE A 119 -13.37 -7.72 8.87
C ILE A 119 -14.44 -8.03 7.82
N LYS A 120 -15.56 -8.59 8.30
CA LYS A 120 -16.67 -9.01 7.45
C LYS A 120 -17.51 -7.82 6.97
N PRO A 121 -18.22 -7.96 5.83
CA PRO A 121 -19.12 -6.93 5.35
C PRO A 121 -20.13 -6.51 6.42
N SER A 122 -20.35 -5.21 6.52
CA SER A 122 -21.33 -4.57 7.39
C SER A 122 -22.25 -3.67 6.58
N ALA A 123 -23.21 -3.02 7.24
CA ALA A 123 -24.10 -2.06 6.59
C ALA A 123 -23.36 -0.78 6.15
N GLU A 124 -22.30 -0.39 6.86
CA GLU A 124 -21.49 0.80 6.56
C GLU A 124 -20.41 0.49 5.52
N TYR A 125 -19.80 -0.69 5.64
CA TYR A 125 -18.76 -1.18 4.75
C TYR A 125 -19.22 -2.51 4.12
N PRO A 126 -19.96 -2.48 3.00
CA PRO A 126 -20.58 -3.66 2.38
C PRO A 126 -19.57 -4.48 1.54
N PHE A 127 -18.37 -4.69 2.08
CA PHE A 127 -17.26 -5.39 1.44
C PHE A 127 -16.40 -6.08 2.51
N ASN A 128 -15.60 -7.06 2.10
CA ASN A 128 -14.61 -7.70 2.96
C ASN A 128 -13.38 -6.79 3.06
N ILE A 129 -12.86 -6.60 4.27
CA ILE A 129 -11.62 -5.86 4.49
C ILE A 129 -10.62 -6.81 5.13
N LEU A 130 -9.42 -6.89 4.55
CA LEU A 130 -8.30 -7.65 5.09
C LEU A 130 -7.17 -6.68 5.38
N VAL A 131 -6.68 -6.66 6.62
CA VAL A 131 -5.64 -5.72 7.06
C VAL A 131 -4.51 -6.49 7.73
N THR A 132 -3.25 -6.13 7.44
CA THR A 132 -2.10 -6.74 8.07
C THR A 132 -1.89 -6.21 9.49
N THR A 133 -1.30 -7.05 10.34
CA THR A 133 -0.51 -6.60 11.50
C THR A 133 0.85 -7.26 11.43
N GLY A 134 1.87 -6.54 11.90
CA GLY A 134 3.24 -7.03 12.03
C GLY A 134 4.19 -6.49 10.98
N MET A 135 3.70 -5.89 9.89
CA MET A 135 4.55 -5.15 8.96
C MET A 135 5.21 -3.96 9.67
N SER A 136 4.45 -3.32 10.56
CA SER A 136 4.86 -2.17 11.37
C SER A 136 5.63 -2.56 12.64
N ASP A 137 5.89 -3.84 12.93
CA ASP A 137 6.68 -4.23 14.11
C ASP A 137 8.14 -3.76 14.01
N LEU A 138 8.61 -3.45 12.80
CA LEU A 138 9.93 -2.87 12.54
C LEU A 138 9.81 -1.69 11.58
N PRO A 139 10.69 -0.66 11.70
CA PRO A 139 10.75 0.40 10.71
C PRO A 139 11.28 -0.13 9.37
N MET A 140 10.67 0.33 8.28
CA MET A 140 11.16 0.14 6.92
C MET A 140 12.48 0.89 6.69
N SER A 141 13.26 0.44 5.70
CA SER A 141 14.51 1.11 5.33
C SER A 141 14.20 2.28 4.38
N MET A 142 14.28 3.50 4.91
CA MET A 142 13.96 4.72 4.17
C MET A 142 15.19 5.26 3.41
N PRO A 143 15.00 5.96 2.28
CA PRO A 143 16.10 6.51 1.48
C PRO A 143 16.79 7.67 2.18
N ALA A 144 18.09 7.85 1.91
CA ALA A 144 18.85 8.96 2.47
C ALA A 144 18.28 10.32 2.03
N GLY A 145 18.17 11.25 2.98
CA GLY A 145 17.76 12.62 2.71
C GLY A 145 16.24 12.81 2.57
N MET A 146 15.43 11.77 2.80
CA MET A 146 13.99 11.95 2.98
C MET A 146 13.73 12.75 4.27
N GLU A 147 12.86 13.75 4.19
CA GLU A 147 12.42 14.51 5.35
C GLU A 147 11.26 13.79 6.06
N ASN A 148 11.18 13.92 7.39
CA ASN A 148 10.12 13.33 8.21
C ASN A 148 10.00 11.80 8.09
N VAL A 149 11.13 11.10 8.06
CA VAL A 149 11.24 9.63 7.99
C VAL A 149 10.34 8.94 9.02
N GLU A 150 10.26 9.48 10.24
CA GLU A 150 9.45 8.97 11.34
C GLU A 150 7.94 8.95 11.06
N ARG A 151 7.47 9.70 10.06
CA ARG A 151 6.06 9.70 9.64
C ARG A 151 5.72 8.59 8.65
N TYR A 152 6.71 8.00 7.99
CA TYR A 152 6.49 7.11 6.84
C TYR A 152 7.20 5.76 6.97
N ASN A 153 8.05 5.59 7.98
CA ASN A 153 8.85 4.38 8.16
C ASN A 153 8.05 3.20 8.73
N HIS A 154 6.77 3.37 9.10
CA HIS A 154 5.90 2.27 9.50
C HIS A 154 4.58 2.30 8.72
N ALA A 155 4.14 1.12 8.30
CA ALA A 155 2.88 0.95 7.58
C ALA A 155 2.27 -0.42 7.85
N GLU A 156 0.96 -0.51 7.63
CA GLU A 156 0.22 -1.74 7.44
C GLU A 156 -0.49 -1.70 6.08
N LEU A 157 -0.65 -2.85 5.47
CA LEU A 157 -1.35 -3.00 4.20
C LEU A 157 -2.78 -3.45 4.41
N MET A 158 -3.65 -3.06 3.50
CA MET A 158 -5.00 -3.57 3.43
C MET A 158 -5.41 -3.90 2.00
N VAL A 159 -6.39 -4.79 1.87
CA VAL A 159 -7.10 -5.03 0.62
C VAL A 159 -8.59 -5.03 0.90
N VAL A 160 -9.36 -4.46 -0.03
CA VAL A 160 -10.81 -4.39 0.05
C VAL A 160 -11.39 -5.25 -1.07
N LEU A 161 -12.21 -6.23 -0.71
CA LEU A 161 -12.74 -7.24 -1.63
C LEU A 161 -14.27 -7.19 -1.65
N PRO A 162 -14.92 -7.54 -2.76
CA PRO A 162 -16.37 -7.68 -2.84
C PRO A 162 -16.95 -8.55 -1.72
N ALA A 163 -18.18 -8.28 -1.29
CA ALA A 163 -18.82 -9.01 -0.20
C ALA A 163 -18.95 -10.52 -0.45
N ASP A 164 -19.02 -10.92 -1.72
CA ASP A 164 -19.13 -12.29 -2.19
C ASP A 164 -17.78 -12.96 -2.53
N TRP A 165 -16.65 -12.29 -2.26
CA TRP A 165 -15.33 -12.89 -2.45
C TRP A 165 -15.18 -14.17 -1.59
N PRO A 166 -14.71 -15.30 -2.14
CA PRO A 166 -14.51 -16.51 -1.37
C PRO A 166 -13.34 -16.37 -0.38
N ILE A 167 -13.62 -16.36 0.92
CA ILE A 167 -12.64 -16.20 2.00
C ILE A 167 -12.80 -17.32 3.02
N GLY A 168 -11.71 -18.02 3.31
CA GLY A 168 -11.65 -19.11 4.29
C GLY A 168 -10.53 -20.09 3.98
N ASP A 169 -10.16 -20.94 4.95
CA ASP A 169 -9.05 -21.89 4.80
C ASP A 169 -9.26 -22.88 3.64
N GLU A 170 -10.52 -23.26 3.37
CA GLU A 170 -10.85 -24.16 2.25
C GLU A 170 -10.88 -23.38 0.93
N GLU A 171 -11.49 -22.20 0.90
CA GLU A 171 -11.58 -21.33 -0.28
C GLU A 171 -10.20 -20.87 -0.75
N PHE A 172 -9.28 -20.61 0.17
CA PHE A 172 -7.90 -20.18 -0.11
C PHE A 172 -6.97 -21.30 -0.59
N LYS A 173 -7.45 -22.55 -0.69
CA LYS A 173 -6.74 -23.59 -1.46
C LYS A 173 -6.76 -23.29 -2.96
N GLU A 174 -7.73 -22.50 -3.43
CA GLU A 174 -7.79 -22.03 -4.81
C GLU A 174 -7.00 -20.73 -4.97
N ALA A 175 -5.97 -20.76 -5.81
CA ALA A 175 -5.07 -19.62 -6.03
C ALA A 175 -5.81 -18.35 -6.52
N ASN A 176 -6.90 -18.53 -7.27
CA ASN A 176 -7.74 -17.43 -7.78
C ASN A 176 -8.47 -16.68 -6.66
N ASN A 177 -8.68 -17.32 -5.50
CA ASN A 177 -9.29 -16.68 -4.34
C ASN A 177 -8.23 -16.10 -3.39
N TYR A 178 -7.05 -16.76 -3.33
CA TYR A 178 -5.99 -16.48 -2.36
C TYR A 178 -5.04 -15.34 -2.77
N TRP A 179 -4.93 -15.02 -4.07
CA TRP A 179 -3.96 -14.04 -4.54
C TRP A 179 -3.97 -12.68 -3.80
N PRO A 180 -5.11 -12.11 -3.34
CA PRO A 180 -5.08 -10.84 -2.61
C PRO A 180 -4.33 -10.98 -1.28
N VAL A 181 -4.56 -12.08 -0.56
CA VAL A 181 -3.87 -12.39 0.71
C VAL A 181 -2.40 -12.71 0.45
N TYR A 182 -2.10 -13.43 -0.63
CA TYR A 182 -0.72 -13.69 -1.04
C TYR A 182 0.06 -12.39 -1.26
N PHE A 183 -0.49 -11.44 -2.03
CA PHE A 183 0.17 -10.16 -2.31
C PHE A 183 0.28 -9.30 -1.06
N LEU A 184 -0.74 -9.24 -0.20
CA LEU A 184 -0.63 -8.56 1.09
C LEU A 184 0.55 -9.07 1.90
N LYS A 185 0.61 -10.39 2.12
CA LYS A 185 1.66 -11.04 2.91
C LYS A 185 3.05 -10.84 2.28
N MET A 186 3.14 -10.95 0.96
CA MET A 186 4.40 -10.81 0.21
C MET A 186 4.92 -9.37 0.25
N ILE A 187 4.06 -8.36 0.01
CA ILE A 187 4.45 -6.95 0.05
C ILE A 187 4.77 -6.51 1.50
N ALA A 188 4.06 -7.03 2.51
CA ALA A 188 4.32 -6.71 3.91
C ALA A 188 5.72 -7.15 4.38
N ARG A 189 6.24 -8.27 3.87
CA ARG A 189 7.62 -8.72 4.16
C ARG A 189 8.67 -7.97 3.34
N PHE A 190 8.29 -7.41 2.20
CA PHE A 190 9.21 -6.89 1.20
C PHE A 190 10.19 -5.82 1.74
N PRO A 191 9.74 -4.80 2.52
CA PRO A 191 10.64 -3.83 3.14
C PRO A 191 11.76 -4.45 3.98
N HIS A 192 11.43 -5.53 4.69
CA HIS A 192 12.31 -6.14 5.68
C HIS A 192 13.29 -7.13 5.05
N GLU A 193 12.81 -7.85 4.03
CA GLU A 193 13.59 -8.79 3.23
C GLU A 193 14.62 -8.08 2.34
N TYR A 194 14.22 -6.99 1.70
CA TYR A 194 15.04 -6.29 0.70
C TYR A 194 15.63 -4.95 1.17
N LYS A 195 15.50 -4.66 2.48
CA LYS A 195 15.92 -3.39 3.08
C LYS A 195 15.41 -2.21 2.27
N THR A 196 14.09 -2.13 2.11
CA THR A 196 13.44 -1.05 1.36
C THR A 196 12.21 -0.53 2.10
N TRP A 197 11.34 0.21 1.40
CA TRP A 197 10.12 0.79 1.93
C TRP A 197 8.97 0.71 0.93
N ILE A 198 7.75 0.73 1.45
CA ILE A 198 6.50 0.77 0.70
C ILE A 198 5.75 2.04 1.10
N GLY A 199 5.19 2.75 0.12
CA GLY A 199 4.59 4.07 0.35
C GLY A 199 3.60 4.46 -0.74
N TYR A 200 3.19 5.72 -0.72
CA TYR A 200 2.27 6.29 -1.70
C TYR A 200 2.77 6.10 -3.13
N GLY A 201 1.91 5.59 -4.01
CA GLY A 201 2.19 5.52 -5.43
C GLY A 201 3.24 4.46 -5.80
N HIS A 202 3.60 3.53 -4.92
CA HIS A 202 4.50 2.45 -5.28
C HIS A 202 3.78 1.40 -6.11
N THR A 203 4.45 0.91 -7.14
CA THR A 203 3.94 -0.18 -7.99
C THR A 203 4.89 -1.37 -7.95
N ILE A 204 4.33 -2.55 -7.65
CA ILE A 204 5.03 -3.83 -7.51
C ILE A 204 4.49 -4.78 -8.59
N PRO A 205 5.14 -4.90 -9.77
CA PRO A 205 4.78 -5.88 -10.79
C PRO A 205 4.91 -7.31 -10.27
N ASN A 206 4.00 -8.16 -10.73
CA ASN A 206 4.13 -9.60 -10.61
C ASN A 206 5.25 -10.05 -11.56
N GLY A 207 6.41 -10.38 -10.98
CA GLY A 207 7.63 -10.68 -11.72
C GLY A 207 8.17 -9.49 -12.51
N GLN A 208 9.01 -9.78 -13.50
CA GLN A 208 9.72 -8.74 -14.26
C GLN A 208 8.85 -8.13 -15.36
N ASN A 209 7.91 -8.90 -15.91
CA ASN A 209 7.10 -8.48 -17.05
C ASN A 209 5.63 -8.22 -16.66
N ALA A 210 5.36 -7.95 -15.37
CA ALA A 210 4.01 -7.77 -14.87
C ALA A 210 3.06 -8.91 -15.30
N GLU A 211 3.48 -10.16 -15.09
CA GLU A 211 2.73 -11.32 -15.54
C GLU A 211 1.33 -11.36 -14.91
N PRO A 212 0.30 -11.90 -15.60
CA PRO A 212 -1.06 -11.93 -15.08
C PRO A 212 -1.16 -12.55 -13.67
N ILE A 213 -1.89 -11.87 -12.80
CA ILE A 213 -2.18 -12.30 -11.44
C ILE A 213 -3.39 -13.22 -11.49
N ALA A 214 -3.15 -14.50 -11.15
CA ALA A 214 -4.17 -15.54 -11.12
C ALA A 214 -4.95 -15.61 -12.46
N ASN A 215 -6.27 -15.54 -12.42
CA ASN A 215 -7.16 -15.56 -13.58
C ASN A 215 -7.62 -14.16 -14.03
N THR A 216 -6.89 -13.11 -13.65
CA THR A 216 -7.22 -11.71 -13.98
C THR A 216 -6.33 -11.17 -15.09
N GLY A 217 -6.64 -9.99 -15.62
CA GLY A 217 -5.73 -9.24 -16.50
C GLY A 217 -4.74 -8.34 -15.75
N PHE A 218 -4.80 -8.29 -14.42
CA PHE A 218 -3.89 -7.45 -13.62
C PHE A 218 -2.49 -8.05 -13.61
N GLY A 219 -1.47 -7.20 -13.65
CA GLY A 219 -0.07 -7.60 -13.63
C GLY A 219 0.76 -6.93 -12.53
N CYS A 220 0.18 -6.01 -11.77
CA CYS A 220 0.90 -5.20 -10.81
C CYS A 220 0.01 -4.81 -9.62
N ILE A 221 0.60 -4.52 -8.47
CA ILE A 221 -0.08 -3.94 -7.30
C ILE A 221 0.43 -2.52 -7.07
N LEU A 222 -0.50 -1.56 -6.99
CA LEU A 222 -0.29 -0.18 -6.56
C LEU A 222 -0.62 -0.03 -5.08
N THR A 223 0.14 0.79 -4.34
CA THR A 223 -0.19 1.15 -2.95
C THR A 223 -0.58 2.62 -2.81
N LEU A 224 -1.75 2.87 -2.22
CA LEU A 224 -2.27 4.22 -1.92
C LEU A 224 -2.90 4.25 -0.52
N PRO A 225 -2.88 5.40 0.19
CA PRO A 225 -3.73 5.59 1.36
C PRO A 225 -5.21 5.40 0.97
N PRO A 226 -6.02 4.72 1.79
CA PRO A 226 -7.35 4.25 1.42
C PRO A 226 -8.43 5.35 1.59
N MET A 227 -8.23 6.49 0.92
CA MET A 227 -8.94 7.75 1.18
C MET A 227 -10.32 7.88 0.52
N LEU A 228 -10.65 7.05 -0.47
CA LEU A 228 -11.96 7.12 -1.15
C LEU A 228 -13.03 6.40 -0.33
N THR A 229 -12.65 5.29 0.30
CA THR A 229 -13.57 4.42 1.03
C THR A 229 -13.61 4.71 2.54
N PHE A 230 -12.51 5.16 3.15
CA PHE A 230 -12.37 5.25 4.61
C PHE A 230 -12.18 6.68 5.11
N PRO A 231 -12.57 6.98 6.37
CA PRO A 231 -12.42 8.31 6.95
C PRO A 231 -10.94 8.70 7.13
N GLU A 232 -10.65 10.00 7.15
CA GLU A 232 -9.28 10.52 7.33
C GLU A 232 -8.65 10.01 8.63
N GLU A 233 -9.46 9.92 9.69
CA GLU A 233 -9.04 9.46 11.01
C GLU A 233 -8.56 8.00 10.99
N PHE A 234 -8.94 7.20 10.00
CA PHE A 234 -8.48 5.83 9.84
C PHE A 234 -7.09 5.73 9.20
N LEU A 235 -6.69 6.70 8.37
CA LEU A 235 -5.52 6.58 7.49
C LEU A 235 -4.19 6.40 8.23
N THR A 236 -4.12 6.88 9.47
CA THR A 236 -2.94 6.80 10.31
C THR A 236 -3.29 6.48 11.75
N LEU A 237 -2.47 5.68 12.41
CA LEU A 237 -2.51 5.45 13.86
C LEU A 237 -1.24 6.05 14.50
N GLU A 238 -1.42 6.90 15.50
CA GLU A 238 -0.34 7.33 16.40
C GLU A 238 -0.34 6.41 17.62
N THR A 239 0.73 5.64 17.80
CA THR A 239 0.89 4.66 18.87
C THR A 239 1.29 5.34 20.19
N LYS A 240 1.20 4.61 21.31
CA LYS A 240 1.55 5.17 22.64
C LYS A 240 3.01 5.62 22.78
N ASP A 241 3.92 5.01 22.03
CA ASP A 241 5.34 5.39 21.99
C ASP A 241 5.64 6.51 20.97
N GLY A 242 4.63 7.00 20.25
CA GLY A 242 4.72 8.09 19.28
C GLY A 242 5.06 7.64 17.85
N THR A 243 5.14 6.35 17.58
CA THR A 243 5.26 5.81 16.22
C THR A 243 3.99 6.10 15.41
N ILE A 244 4.16 6.50 14.14
CA ILE A 244 3.04 6.73 13.23
C ILE A 244 2.97 5.57 12.24
N ILE A 245 1.86 4.84 12.27
CA ILE A 245 1.58 3.72 11.36
C ILE A 245 0.62 4.20 10.29
N ASN A 246 1.03 4.06 9.02
CA ASN A 246 0.20 4.42 7.87
C ASN A 246 -0.54 3.19 7.33
N PHE A 247 -1.83 3.34 7.03
CA PHE A 247 -2.59 2.28 6.34
C PHE A 247 -2.55 2.51 4.83
N LEU A 248 -2.16 1.50 4.06
CA LEU A 248 -2.07 1.56 2.60
C LEU A 248 -2.93 0.46 1.97
N ALA A 249 -3.90 0.84 1.15
CA ALA A 249 -4.63 -0.09 0.29
C ALA A 249 -3.75 -0.57 -0.86
N THR A 250 -3.91 -1.86 -1.18
CA THR A 250 -3.37 -2.50 -2.38
C THR A 250 -4.43 -2.49 -3.48
N ILE A 251 -4.09 -1.91 -4.63
CA ILE A 251 -4.98 -1.75 -5.79
C ILE A 251 -4.32 -2.45 -6.99
N PRO A 252 -4.94 -3.49 -7.56
CA PRO A 252 -4.35 -4.20 -8.69
C PRO A 252 -4.43 -3.34 -9.97
N LEU A 253 -3.36 -3.33 -10.74
CA LEU A 253 -3.21 -2.61 -12.01
C LEU A 253 -3.04 -3.59 -13.16
N TYR A 254 -3.56 -3.21 -14.33
CA TYR A 254 -3.10 -3.79 -15.59
C TYR A 254 -1.67 -3.34 -15.91
N GLU A 255 -0.95 -4.08 -16.75
CA GLU A 255 0.39 -3.70 -17.20
C GLU A 255 0.37 -2.31 -17.85
N GLU A 256 -0.62 -2.03 -18.69
CA GLU A 256 -0.77 -0.75 -19.39
C GLU A 256 -1.00 0.43 -18.44
N GLU A 257 -1.68 0.22 -17.32
CA GLU A 257 -1.90 1.24 -16.28
C GLU A 257 -0.63 1.52 -15.50
N MET A 258 0.15 0.48 -15.19
CA MET A 258 1.49 0.65 -14.63
C MET A 258 2.39 1.42 -15.60
N ASN A 259 2.35 1.08 -16.89
CA ASN A 259 3.13 1.76 -17.93
C ASN A 259 2.71 3.23 -18.09
N LEU A 260 1.41 3.53 -18.08
CA LEU A 260 0.90 4.91 -18.06
C LEU A 260 1.50 5.70 -16.90
N LYS A 261 1.53 5.14 -15.69
CA LYS A 261 2.18 5.77 -14.53
C LYS A 261 3.68 5.96 -14.75
N LEU A 262 4.37 4.96 -15.32
CA LEU A 262 5.82 5.06 -15.56
C LEU A 262 6.16 6.10 -16.62
N GLU A 263 5.28 6.33 -17.59
CA GLU A 263 5.46 7.27 -18.70
C GLU A 263 5.02 8.70 -18.33
N GLU A 264 3.86 8.84 -17.69
CA GLU A 264 3.18 10.13 -17.47
C GLU A 264 3.09 10.53 -15.99
N GLY A 265 3.41 9.63 -15.06
CA GLY A 265 3.42 9.88 -13.63
C GLY A 265 2.16 9.39 -12.90
N THR A 266 2.23 9.36 -11.56
CA THR A 266 1.14 8.88 -10.70
C THR A 266 -0.15 9.68 -10.88
N ASP A 267 -0.05 11.00 -10.99
CA ASP A 267 -1.22 11.88 -11.14
C ASP A 267 -2.01 11.57 -12.41
N ALA A 268 -1.34 11.25 -13.52
CA ALA A 268 -2.00 10.88 -14.77
C ALA A 268 -2.78 9.56 -14.65
N LEU A 269 -2.25 8.59 -13.89
CA LEU A 269 -2.99 7.36 -13.58
C LEU A 269 -4.20 7.64 -12.68
N LEU A 270 -4.03 8.49 -11.65
CA LEU A 270 -5.12 8.84 -10.74
C LEU A 270 -6.24 9.64 -11.44
N ASP A 271 -5.90 10.50 -12.39
CA ASP A 271 -6.85 11.18 -13.28
C ASP A 271 -7.75 10.16 -14.02
N ARG A 272 -7.16 9.07 -14.51
CA ARG A 272 -7.91 7.99 -15.16
C ARG A 272 -8.75 7.20 -14.17
N PHE A 273 -8.24 6.95 -12.97
CA PHE A 273 -9.02 6.30 -11.91
C PHE A 273 -10.26 7.11 -11.56
N ASP A 274 -10.13 8.43 -11.42
CA ASP A 274 -11.25 9.33 -11.18
C ASP A 274 -12.27 9.33 -12.34
N GLU A 275 -11.81 9.29 -13.61
CA GLU A 275 -12.69 9.25 -14.78
C GLU A 275 -13.53 7.95 -14.85
N PHE A 276 -12.94 6.83 -14.44
CA PHE A 276 -13.57 5.51 -14.48
C PHE A 276 -14.13 5.04 -13.13
N GLU A 277 -14.12 5.91 -12.12
CA GLU A 277 -14.62 5.64 -10.76
C GLU A 277 -13.96 4.42 -10.09
N ILE A 278 -12.65 4.24 -10.30
CA ILE A 278 -11.87 3.17 -9.66
C ILE A 278 -11.71 3.48 -8.17
N SER A 279 -12.07 2.52 -7.31
CA SER A 279 -11.99 2.62 -5.85
C SER A 279 -11.02 1.60 -5.26
N GLU A 280 -10.87 1.57 -3.93
CA GLU A 280 -10.09 0.53 -3.24
C GLU A 280 -10.73 -0.85 -3.29
N VAL A 281 -12.05 -0.95 -3.56
CA VAL A 281 -12.74 -2.24 -3.70
C VAL A 281 -12.30 -2.89 -5.01
N ILE A 282 -11.68 -4.07 -4.91
CA ILE A 282 -11.23 -4.82 -6.09
C ILE A 282 -12.44 -5.27 -6.92
N ASP A 283 -12.47 -4.83 -8.17
CA ASP A 283 -13.34 -5.33 -9.21
C ASP A 283 -12.48 -5.99 -10.29
N ILE A 284 -12.55 -7.32 -10.42
CA ILE A 284 -11.76 -8.08 -11.39
C ILE A 284 -12.25 -7.92 -12.83
N ASP A 285 -13.47 -7.41 -13.01
CA ASP A 285 -14.11 -7.20 -14.32
C ASP A 285 -14.07 -5.73 -14.76
N ARG A 286 -13.40 -4.85 -13.98
CA ARG A 286 -13.26 -3.42 -14.30
C ARG A 286 -12.52 -3.21 -15.64
N PRO A 287 -12.78 -2.13 -16.37
CA PRO A 287 -12.00 -1.81 -17.56
C PRO A 287 -10.54 -1.46 -17.21
N ASN A 288 -9.66 -1.71 -18.16
CA ASN A 288 -8.32 -1.14 -18.18
C ASN A 288 -8.42 0.34 -18.58
N VAL A 289 -7.99 1.26 -17.70
CA VAL A 289 -8.20 2.69 -17.90
C VAL A 289 -7.12 3.37 -18.77
N ALA A 290 -6.10 2.60 -19.17
CA ALA A 290 -5.03 3.06 -20.06
C ALA A 290 -5.30 2.72 -21.55
N LEU A 291 -6.41 2.02 -21.87
CA LEU A 291 -6.80 1.63 -23.23
C LEU A 291 -7.94 2.49 -23.81
#